data_AF-A0A8X6SW08-F1
#
_entry.id   AF-A0A8X6SW08-F1
#
_cell.length_a   1.000
_cell.length_b   1.000
_cell.length_c   1.000
_cell.angle_alpha   90.00
_cell.angle_beta   90.00
_cell.angle_gamma   90.00
#
_symmetry.space_group_name_H-M   'P 1'
#
loop_
_entity.id
_entity.type
_entity.pdbx_description
1 polymer ?
#
loop_
_entity_poly.entity_id
_entity_poly.type
_entity_poly.pdbx_seq_one_letter_code
_entity_poly.pdbx_strand_id
1 'polypeptide(L)'
;MPTTRAMEAQFQTLLEKLTASMNANMGEMKSELTGMNANMGEMKSDLTEMKSELTASMNANMTEMKSELKSDLKGIGDKLTTMDKKFEEMEGRIESVENKFENKFVDIENKFENKFEDMESKLEKLKQKVMTGQGDEFKFQAPYSKPSIKLSTYDGKSSWQVYKTQFSIVADVNQWDSQTKACQLAASLRADAADILQTLPETQRLDIDALVNALELRFGEKCVKDYSRLQLKSRQQKVSETLQELATDVERLSHLVFSDCPTEVREVLALQHFVDGVRDPEIQKALRMADLKDLKGP
;
A
#
# COMPACT_ATOMS: atom_id res chain seq x y z
N MET A 1 -107.60 -61.35 -16.96
CA MET A 1 -106.13 -61.38 -16.94
C MET A 1 -105.58 -60.19 -17.72
N PRO A 2 -104.97 -59.20 -17.06
CA PRO A 2 -104.43 -57.99 -17.70
C PRO A 2 -102.87 -57.95 -17.70
N THR A 3 -102.20 -59.10 -17.80
CA THR A 3 -100.78 -59.25 -17.43
C THR A 3 -99.77 -59.05 -18.57
N THR A 4 -100.09 -59.40 -19.82
CA THR A 4 -99.14 -59.32 -20.95
C THR A 4 -98.89 -57.89 -21.43
N ARG A 5 -99.96 -57.08 -21.59
CA ARG A 5 -99.86 -55.70 -22.11
C ARG A 5 -99.10 -54.75 -21.17
N ALA A 6 -99.20 -54.97 -19.86
CA ALA A 6 -98.47 -54.18 -18.86
C ALA A 6 -96.98 -54.52 -18.82
N MET A 7 -96.62 -55.80 -18.98
CA MET A 7 -95.24 -56.25 -19.02
C MET A 7 -94.52 -55.76 -20.28
N GLU A 8 -95.23 -55.72 -21.42
CA GLU A 8 -94.72 -55.20 -22.69
C GLU A 8 -94.50 -53.68 -22.66
N ALA A 9 -95.41 -52.92 -22.02
CA ALA A 9 -95.21 -51.49 -21.78
C ALA A 9 -94.02 -51.20 -20.84
N GLN A 10 -93.79 -52.03 -19.81
CA GLN A 10 -92.62 -51.91 -18.94
C GLN A 10 -91.32 -52.19 -19.69
N PHE A 11 -91.28 -53.22 -20.54
CA PHE A 11 -90.11 -53.53 -21.36
C PHE A 11 -89.78 -52.40 -22.34
N GLN A 12 -90.79 -51.85 -23.02
CA GLN A 12 -90.62 -50.70 -23.93
C GLN A 12 -90.10 -49.46 -23.18
N THR A 13 -90.61 -49.19 -21.99
CA THR A 13 -90.12 -48.10 -21.13
C THR A 13 -88.66 -48.31 -20.74
N LEU A 14 -88.25 -49.56 -20.47
CA LEU A 14 -86.88 -49.92 -20.12
C LEU A 14 -85.92 -49.73 -21.31
N LEU A 15 -86.36 -50.10 -22.52
CA LEU A 15 -85.64 -49.84 -23.76
C LEU A 15 -85.46 -48.34 -24.02
N GLU A 16 -86.52 -47.55 -23.89
CA GLU A 16 -86.44 -46.08 -24.07
C GLU A 16 -85.49 -45.43 -23.06
N LYS A 17 -85.53 -45.85 -21.80
CA LYS A 17 -84.58 -45.38 -20.78
C LYS A 17 -83.14 -45.78 -21.10
N LEU A 18 -82.92 -47.01 -21.57
CA LEU A 18 -81.60 -47.48 -21.97
C LEU A 18 -81.06 -46.70 -23.17
N THR A 19 -81.87 -46.47 -24.20
CA THR A 19 -81.52 -45.66 -25.37
C THR A 19 -81.22 -44.22 -24.98
N ALA A 20 -82.05 -43.61 -24.11
CA ALA A 20 -81.81 -42.26 -23.60
C ALA A 20 -80.50 -42.16 -22.81
N SER A 21 -80.21 -43.14 -21.94
CA SER A 21 -78.96 -43.21 -21.19
C SER A 21 -77.74 -43.36 -22.10
N MET A 22 -77.81 -44.25 -23.10
CA MET A 22 -76.73 -44.40 -24.08
C MET A 22 -76.46 -43.11 -24.87
N ASN A 23 -77.54 -42.42 -25.31
CA ASN A 23 -77.41 -41.15 -26.03
C ASN A 23 -76.81 -40.05 -25.14
N ALA A 24 -77.21 -39.97 -23.88
CA ALA A 24 -76.63 -39.04 -22.91
C ALA A 24 -75.13 -39.30 -22.68
N ASN A 25 -74.75 -40.55 -22.41
CA ASN A 25 -73.35 -40.93 -22.22
C ASN A 25 -72.49 -40.66 -23.47
N MET A 26 -73.04 -40.91 -24.67
CA MET A 26 -72.35 -40.60 -25.93
C MET A 26 -72.20 -39.08 -26.14
N GLY A 27 -73.18 -38.30 -25.69
CA GLY A 27 -73.12 -36.84 -25.66
C GLY A 27 -72.03 -36.31 -24.73
N GLU A 28 -71.97 -36.83 -23.50
CA GLU A 28 -70.92 -36.51 -22.53
C GLU A 28 -69.54 -36.89 -23.07
N MET A 29 -69.36 -38.11 -23.57
CA MET A 29 -68.10 -38.58 -24.15
C MET A 29 -67.65 -37.67 -25.31
N LYS A 30 -68.58 -37.24 -26.17
CA LYS A 30 -68.27 -36.32 -27.26
C LYS A 30 -67.84 -34.95 -26.74
N SER A 31 -68.50 -34.44 -25.70
CA SER A 31 -68.15 -33.18 -25.05
C SER A 31 -66.75 -33.25 -24.42
N GLU A 32 -66.43 -34.31 -23.69
CA GLU A 32 -65.10 -34.54 -23.12
C GLU A 32 -64.02 -34.61 -24.20
N LEU A 33 -64.29 -35.31 -25.31
CA LEU A 33 -63.35 -35.44 -26.43
C LEU A 33 -63.10 -34.09 -27.11
N THR A 34 -64.12 -33.23 -27.22
CA THR A 34 -63.94 -31.85 -27.69
C THR A 34 -63.14 -30.99 -26.71
N GLY A 35 -63.36 -31.14 -25.41
CA GLY A 35 -62.60 -30.43 -24.37
C GLY A 35 -61.12 -30.84 -24.36
N MET A 36 -60.84 -32.14 -24.46
CA MET A 36 -59.48 -32.66 -24.53
C MET A 36 -58.74 -32.18 -25.78
N ASN A 37 -59.42 -32.07 -26.92
CA ASN A 37 -58.82 -31.54 -28.15
C ASN A 37 -58.53 -30.04 -28.07
N ALA A 38 -59.38 -29.26 -27.38
CA ALA A 38 -59.13 -27.85 -27.10
C ALA A 38 -57.89 -27.68 -26.18
N ASN A 39 -57.83 -28.42 -25.08
CA ASN A 39 -56.69 -28.40 -24.15
C ASN A 39 -55.37 -28.79 -24.84
N MET A 40 -55.39 -29.77 -25.74
CA MET A 40 -54.22 -30.14 -26.54
C MET A 40 -53.78 -29.01 -27.48
N GLY A 41 -54.73 -28.23 -28.00
CA GLY A 41 -54.48 -27.02 -28.78
C GLY A 41 -53.80 -25.92 -27.95
N GLU A 42 -54.33 -25.64 -26.76
CA GLU A 42 -53.75 -24.67 -25.82
C GLU A 42 -52.33 -25.09 -25.41
N MET A 43 -52.13 -26.35 -25.00
CA MET A 43 -50.81 -26.86 -24.63
C MET A 43 -49.78 -26.72 -25.75
N LYS A 44 -50.21 -26.90 -27.01
CA LYS A 44 -49.35 -26.71 -28.18
C LYS A 44 -49.00 -25.24 -28.38
N SER A 45 -49.95 -24.34 -28.12
CA SER A 45 -49.71 -22.90 -28.13
C SER A 45 -48.69 -22.50 -27.06
N ASP A 46 -48.89 -22.93 -25.81
CA ASP A 46 -47.99 -22.65 -24.70
C ASP A 46 -46.57 -23.17 -24.97
N LEU A 47 -46.45 -24.37 -25.55
CA LEU A 47 -45.15 -24.94 -25.92
C LEU A 47 -44.46 -24.09 -27.01
N THR A 48 -45.22 -23.52 -27.94
CA THR A 48 -44.67 -22.65 -28.97
C THR A 48 -44.24 -21.29 -28.41
N GLU A 49 -45.01 -20.73 -27.48
CA GLU A 49 -44.70 -19.49 -26.78
C GLU A 49 -43.44 -19.65 -25.93
N MET A 50 -43.39 -20.67 -25.06
CA MET A 50 -42.23 -20.98 -24.23
C MET A 50 -40.96 -21.17 -25.07
N LYS A 51 -41.07 -21.83 -26.22
CA LYS A 51 -39.94 -22.00 -27.14
C LYS A 51 -39.47 -20.66 -27.72
N SER A 52 -40.40 -19.78 -28.05
CA SER A 52 -40.07 -18.45 -28.57
C SER A 52 -39.41 -17.56 -27.52
N GLU A 53 -39.93 -17.56 -26.29
CA GLU A 53 -39.38 -16.82 -25.15
C GLU A 53 -37.97 -17.31 -24.78
N LEU A 54 -37.78 -18.63 -24.72
CA LEU A 54 -36.48 -19.23 -24.44
C LEU A 54 -35.45 -18.83 -25.51
N THR A 55 -35.85 -18.83 -26.78
CA THR A 55 -34.99 -18.43 -27.89
C THR A 55 -34.66 -16.94 -27.82
N ALA A 56 -35.64 -16.09 -27.53
CA ALA A 56 -35.45 -14.65 -27.40
C ALA A 56 -34.53 -14.29 -26.23
N SER A 57 -34.75 -14.90 -25.06
CA SER A 57 -33.92 -14.71 -23.86
C SER A 57 -32.47 -15.14 -24.11
N MET A 58 -32.25 -16.31 -24.71
CA MET A 58 -30.90 -16.79 -25.02
C MET A 58 -30.17 -15.86 -26.00
N ASN A 59 -30.86 -15.33 -27.01
CA ASN A 59 -30.30 -14.38 -27.97
C ASN A 59 -29.98 -13.02 -27.33
N ALA A 60 -30.84 -12.53 -26.43
CA ALA A 60 -30.61 -11.29 -25.69
C ALA A 60 -29.36 -11.42 -24.82
N ASN A 61 -29.29 -12.48 -24.00
CA ASN A 61 -28.14 -12.73 -23.12
C ASN A 61 -26.83 -12.90 -23.91
N MET A 62 -26.87 -13.59 -25.06
CA MET A 62 -25.69 -13.73 -25.92
C MET A 62 -25.24 -12.39 -26.51
N THR A 63 -26.18 -11.50 -26.80
CA THR A 63 -25.90 -10.16 -27.33
C THR A 63 -25.29 -9.26 -26.26
N GLU A 64 -25.82 -9.31 -25.05
CA GLU A 64 -25.32 -8.58 -23.88
C GLU A 64 -23.91 -9.06 -23.48
N MET A 65 -23.70 -10.37 -23.36
CA MET A 65 -22.37 -10.91 -23.07
C MET A 65 -21.34 -10.50 -24.14
N LYS A 66 -21.74 -10.45 -25.41
CA LYS A 66 -20.87 -10.01 -26.50
C LYS A 66 -20.54 -8.51 -26.43
N SER A 67 -21.48 -7.67 -26.01
CA SER A 67 -21.23 -6.23 -25.86
C SER A 67 -20.34 -5.94 -24.66
N GLU A 68 -20.56 -6.61 -23.53
CA GLU A 68 -19.71 -6.52 -22.33
C GLU A 68 -18.27 -6.94 -22.62
N LEU A 69 -18.07 -8.12 -23.20
CA LEU A 69 -16.73 -8.60 -23.57
C LEU A 69 -16.01 -7.65 -24.53
N LYS A 70 -16.74 -7.02 -25.46
CA LYS A 70 -16.16 -6.03 -26.38
C LYS A 70 -15.75 -4.76 -25.65
N SER A 71 -16.55 -4.31 -24.69
CA SER A 71 -16.24 -3.16 -23.84
C SER A 71 -14.99 -3.43 -23.00
N ASP A 72 -14.90 -4.60 -22.38
CA ASP A 72 -13.76 -4.99 -21.55
C ASP A 72 -12.47 -5.11 -22.35
N LEU A 73 -12.52 -5.75 -23.53
CA LEU A 73 -11.37 -5.82 -24.44
C LEU A 73 -10.88 -4.44 -24.87
N LYS A 74 -11.80 -3.52 -25.14
CA LYS A 74 -11.45 -2.13 -25.45
C LYS A 74 -10.79 -1.45 -24.24
N GLY A 75 -11.37 -1.60 -23.04
CA GLY A 75 -10.82 -1.03 -21.82
C GLY A 75 -9.42 -1.57 -21.48
N ILE A 76 -9.14 -2.85 -21.77
CA ILE A 76 -7.81 -3.44 -21.66
C ILE A 76 -6.86 -2.80 -22.68
N GLY A 77 -7.28 -2.63 -23.94
CA GLY A 77 -6.49 -1.96 -24.97
C GLY A 77 -6.12 -0.52 -24.60
N ASP A 78 -7.06 0.25 -24.06
CA ASP A 78 -6.82 1.63 -23.61
C ASP A 78 -5.84 1.70 -22.42
N LYS A 79 -5.88 0.71 -21.53
CA LYS A 79 -4.90 0.58 -20.43
C LYS A 79 -3.51 0.20 -20.94
N LEU A 80 -3.42 -0.67 -21.95
CA LEU A 80 -2.16 -1.07 -22.57
C LEU A 80 -1.47 0.14 -23.21
N THR A 81 -2.20 0.92 -24.01
CA THR A 81 -1.66 2.13 -24.65
C THR A 81 -1.22 3.18 -23.62
N THR A 82 -1.95 3.32 -22.51
CA THR A 82 -1.56 4.20 -21.41
C THR A 82 -0.27 3.73 -20.74
N MET A 83 -0.07 2.41 -20.62
CA MET A 83 1.13 1.82 -20.05
C MET A 83 2.33 1.98 -20.97
N ASP A 84 2.16 1.76 -22.28
CA ASP A 84 3.21 2.00 -23.29
C ASP A 84 3.73 3.44 -23.23
N LYS A 85 2.82 4.42 -23.16
CA LYS A 85 3.19 5.83 -23.01
C LYS A 85 4.01 6.09 -21.73
N LYS A 86 3.65 5.45 -20.61
CA LYS A 86 4.41 5.58 -19.35
C LYS A 86 5.79 4.94 -19.44
N PHE A 87 5.93 3.86 -20.21
CA PHE A 87 7.24 3.26 -20.48
C PHE A 87 8.11 4.20 -21.30
N GLU A 88 7.59 4.81 -22.37
CA GLU A 88 8.32 5.81 -23.16
C GLU A 88 8.76 7.01 -22.30
N GLU A 89 7.87 7.52 -21.43
CA GLU A 89 8.21 8.59 -20.48
C GLU A 89 9.30 8.17 -19.48
N MET A 90 9.30 6.90 -19.06
CA MET A 90 10.30 6.36 -18.15
C MET A 90 11.67 6.20 -18.84
N GLU A 91 11.69 5.70 -20.07
CA GLU A 91 12.90 5.60 -20.89
C GLU A 91 13.56 6.96 -21.07
N GLY A 92 12.79 8.00 -21.43
CA GLY A 92 13.32 9.36 -21.55
C GLY A 92 13.85 9.94 -20.23
N ARG A 93 13.25 9.57 -19.09
CA ARG A 93 13.77 9.97 -17.76
C ARG A 93 15.08 9.27 -17.43
N ILE A 94 15.21 7.99 -17.77
CA ILE A 94 16.46 7.22 -17.57
C ILE A 94 17.58 7.86 -18.40
N GLU A 95 17.34 8.11 -19.69
CA GLU A 95 18.31 8.77 -20.56
C GLU A 95 18.73 10.15 -20.02
N SER A 96 17.79 10.94 -19.49
CA SER A 96 18.11 12.23 -18.85
C SER A 96 19.00 12.08 -17.62
N VAL A 97 18.80 11.03 -16.81
CA VAL A 97 19.61 10.76 -15.63
C VAL A 97 21.02 10.30 -16.03
N GLU A 98 21.13 9.39 -17.00
CA GLU A 98 22.42 8.93 -17.54
C GLU A 98 23.25 10.10 -18.06
N ASN A 99 22.65 10.96 -18.90
CA ASN A 99 23.33 12.17 -19.40
C ASN A 99 23.76 13.13 -18.28
N LYS A 100 22.99 13.25 -17.20
CA LYS A 100 23.38 14.08 -16.03
C LYS A 100 24.54 13.47 -15.25
N PHE A 101 24.58 12.15 -15.10
CA PHE A 101 25.69 11.47 -14.45
C PHE A 101 26.97 11.59 -15.26
N GLU A 102 26.90 11.38 -16.57
CA GLU A 102 28.04 11.50 -17.49
C GLU A 102 28.66 12.91 -17.40
N ASN A 103 27.84 13.95 -17.51
CA ASN A 103 28.30 15.34 -17.41
C ASN A 103 28.95 15.65 -16.04
N LYS A 104 28.36 15.16 -14.94
CA LYS A 104 28.93 15.35 -13.61
C LYS A 104 30.25 14.61 -13.43
N PHE A 105 30.42 13.47 -14.08
CA PHE A 105 31.64 12.69 -14.01
C PHE A 105 32.79 13.43 -14.71
N VAL A 106 32.54 13.94 -15.93
CA VAL A 106 33.48 14.79 -16.66
C VAL A 106 33.87 16.04 -15.86
N ASP A 107 32.91 16.69 -15.19
CA ASP A 107 33.18 17.83 -14.31
C ASP A 107 34.10 17.46 -13.12
N ILE A 108 33.95 16.25 -12.58
CA ILE A 108 34.80 15.75 -11.48
C ILE A 108 36.19 15.44 -11.99
N GLU A 109 36.32 14.75 -13.13
CA GLU A 109 37.61 14.45 -13.77
C GLU A 109 38.38 15.74 -14.05
N ASN A 110 37.75 16.73 -14.68
CA ASN A 110 38.39 18.03 -14.94
C ASN A 110 38.81 18.74 -13.64
N LYS A 111 38.02 18.66 -12.56
CA LYS A 111 38.41 19.24 -11.26
C LYS A 111 39.59 18.51 -10.64
N PHE A 112 39.69 17.20 -10.83
CA PHE A 112 40.78 16.40 -10.32
C PHE A 112 42.07 16.71 -11.08
N GLU A 113 42.01 16.77 -12.40
CA GLU A 113 43.12 17.12 -13.29
C GLU A 113 43.71 18.49 -12.92
N ASN A 114 42.86 19.52 -12.81
CA ASN A 114 43.29 20.87 -12.44
C ASN A 114 43.96 20.92 -11.05
N LYS A 115 43.45 20.14 -10.08
CA LYS A 115 44.06 20.05 -8.74
C LYS A 115 45.39 19.32 -8.78
N PHE A 116 45.51 18.31 -9.64
CA PHE A 116 46.74 17.55 -9.82
C PHE A 116 47.82 18.43 -10.42
N GLU A 117 47.51 19.20 -11.47
CA GLU A 117 48.43 20.19 -12.07
C GLU A 117 48.89 21.25 -11.04
N ASP A 118 47.99 21.78 -10.21
CA ASP A 118 48.36 22.73 -9.14
C ASP A 118 49.28 22.09 -8.08
N MET A 119 49.04 20.83 -7.72
CA MET A 119 49.92 20.07 -6.82
C MET A 119 51.30 19.84 -7.43
N GLU A 120 51.37 19.46 -8.71
CA GLU A 120 52.64 19.30 -9.42
C GLU A 120 53.43 20.62 -9.47
N SER A 121 52.76 21.74 -9.79
CA SER A 121 53.38 23.07 -9.79
C SER A 121 53.93 23.47 -8.41
N LYS A 122 53.20 23.16 -7.33
CA LYS A 122 53.66 23.41 -5.95
C LYS A 122 54.84 22.52 -5.58
N LEU A 123 54.81 21.25 -5.97
CA LEU A 123 55.90 20.31 -5.74
C LEU A 123 57.20 20.78 -6.40
N GLU A 124 57.13 21.27 -7.64
CA GLU A 124 58.30 21.81 -8.34
C GLU A 124 58.84 23.09 -7.68
N LYS A 125 57.99 24.01 -7.24
CA LYS A 125 58.41 25.20 -6.46
C LYS A 125 59.10 24.81 -5.15
N LEU A 126 58.63 23.76 -4.47
CA LEU A 126 59.23 23.23 -3.25
C LEU A 126 60.60 22.60 -3.51
N LYS A 127 60.72 21.74 -4.54
CA LYS A 127 62.01 21.16 -4.96
C LYS A 127 63.03 22.26 -5.29
N GLN A 128 62.60 23.29 -6.00
CA GLN A 128 63.46 24.43 -6.36
C GLN A 128 63.97 25.18 -5.13
N LYS A 129 63.10 25.46 -4.14
CA LYS A 129 63.49 26.11 -2.88
C LYS A 129 64.43 25.26 -2.02
N VAL A 130 64.29 23.93 -2.04
CA VAL A 130 65.18 23.02 -1.31
C VAL A 130 66.58 22.96 -1.97
N MET A 131 66.67 23.10 -3.29
CA MET A 131 67.96 23.12 -4.01
C MET A 131 68.73 24.45 -3.91
N THR A 132 68.07 25.58 -3.62
CA THR A 132 68.73 26.92 -3.58
C THR A 132 69.29 27.34 -2.22
N GLY A 133 69.32 26.47 -1.21
CA GLY A 133 70.17 26.63 -0.03
C GLY A 133 69.88 27.85 0.88
N GLN A 134 68.66 28.40 0.87
CA GLN A 134 68.23 29.37 1.90
C GLN A 134 67.59 28.63 3.07
N GLY A 135 68.43 28.07 3.92
CA GLY A 135 68.04 27.55 5.23
C GLY A 135 67.97 28.69 6.24
N ASP A 136 66.84 29.40 6.27
CA ASP A 136 66.41 30.06 7.51
C ASP A 136 65.50 29.08 8.25
N GLU A 137 65.96 28.69 9.44
CA GLU A 137 65.35 27.85 10.46
C GLU A 137 63.89 27.42 10.20
N PHE A 138 63.69 26.38 9.37
CA PHE A 138 62.42 25.66 9.32
C PHE A 138 62.27 24.90 10.64
N LYS A 139 61.70 25.57 11.64
CA LYS A 139 61.18 24.89 12.82
C LYS A 139 60.06 23.97 12.35
N PHE A 140 60.38 22.68 12.24
CA PHE A 140 59.38 21.63 12.18
C PHE A 140 58.63 21.67 13.51
N GLN A 141 57.59 22.50 13.59
CA GLN A 141 56.60 22.34 14.63
C GLN A 141 56.02 20.96 14.39
N ALA A 142 56.35 20.03 15.30
CA ALA A 142 55.65 18.76 15.40
C ALA A 142 54.16 19.05 15.23
N PRO A 143 53.46 18.33 14.33
CA PRO A 143 52.09 18.66 13.98
C PRO A 143 51.32 18.79 15.28
N TYR A 144 50.86 20.01 15.56
CA TYR A 144 50.03 20.33 16.71
C TYR A 144 49.08 19.17 16.89
N SER A 145 49.14 18.49 18.04
CA SER A 145 48.25 17.37 18.33
C SER A 145 46.82 17.88 18.17
N LYS A 146 46.23 17.61 17.00
CA LYS A 146 44.88 18.01 16.63
C LYS A 146 43.98 17.47 17.75
N PRO A 147 43.09 18.29 18.34
CA PRO A 147 42.15 17.78 19.30
C PRO A 147 41.31 16.71 18.61
N SER A 148 41.55 15.44 18.95
CA SER A 148 40.73 14.32 18.50
C SER A 148 39.41 14.41 19.25
N ILE A 149 38.39 14.96 18.60
CA ILE A 149 37.05 14.93 19.16
C ILE A 149 36.62 13.47 19.18
N LYS A 150 36.41 12.93 20.37
CA LYS A 150 35.94 11.57 20.54
C LYS A 150 34.51 11.48 20.06
N LEU A 151 34.26 10.52 19.18
CA LEU A 151 32.91 10.17 18.75
C LEU A 151 32.13 9.58 19.92
N SER A 152 30.86 9.96 20.03
CA SER A 152 29.95 9.36 21.02
C SER A 152 29.58 7.94 20.59
N THR A 153 29.23 7.07 21.53
CA THR A 153 28.73 5.73 21.18
C THR A 153 27.26 5.78 20.75
N TYR A 154 26.86 4.89 19.86
CA TYR A 154 25.46 4.74 19.44
C TYR A 154 24.90 3.39 19.86
N ASP A 155 23.81 3.41 20.61
CA ASP A 155 23.16 2.22 21.17
C ASP A 155 21.85 1.83 20.45
N GLY A 156 21.42 2.62 19.47
CA GLY A 156 20.17 2.39 18.72
C GLY A 156 18.92 3.03 19.36
N LYS A 157 19.03 3.69 20.51
CA LYS A 157 17.88 4.30 21.22
C LYS A 157 17.68 5.78 20.93
N SER A 158 18.78 6.48 20.68
CA SER A 158 18.75 7.89 20.26
C SER A 158 18.45 8.01 18.77
N SER A 159 17.95 9.17 18.32
CA SER A 159 17.65 9.37 16.89
C SER A 159 18.89 9.12 16.01
N TRP A 160 18.77 8.19 15.07
CA TRP A 160 19.82 7.90 14.09
C TRP A 160 20.24 9.15 13.31
N GLN A 161 19.30 10.02 12.93
CA GLN A 161 19.60 11.26 12.21
C GLN A 161 20.46 12.21 13.04
N VAL A 162 20.13 12.39 14.32
CA VAL A 162 20.92 13.23 15.23
C VAL A 162 22.34 12.67 15.37
N TYR A 163 22.48 11.36 15.54
CA TYR A 163 23.77 10.70 15.63
C TYR A 163 24.58 10.81 14.33
N LYS A 164 23.93 10.60 13.17
CA LYS A 164 24.53 10.73 11.84
C LYS A 164 25.06 12.14 11.60
N THR A 165 24.32 13.17 12.00
CA THR A 165 24.79 14.56 11.94
C THR A 165 26.00 14.79 12.84
N GLN A 166 25.97 14.31 14.10
CA GLN A 166 27.11 14.42 15.01
C GLN A 166 28.36 13.69 14.47
N PHE A 167 28.16 12.49 13.93
CA PHE A 167 29.21 11.71 13.29
C PHE A 167 29.86 12.47 12.12
N SER A 168 29.07 13.07 11.23
CA SER A 168 29.59 13.86 10.12
C SER A 168 30.40 15.07 10.60
N ILE A 169 29.91 15.80 11.60
CA ILE A 169 30.63 16.95 12.17
C ILE A 169 31.98 16.50 12.74
N VAL A 170 32.01 15.41 13.51
CA VAL A 170 33.24 14.88 14.10
C VAL A 170 34.19 14.36 13.02
N ALA A 171 33.68 13.69 12.00
CA ALA A 171 34.47 13.18 10.88
C ALA A 171 35.10 14.30 10.06
N ASP A 172 34.38 15.42 9.86
CA ASP A 172 34.88 16.57 9.12
C ASP A 172 35.92 17.35 9.92
N VAL A 173 35.70 17.56 11.22
CA VAL A 173 36.67 18.21 12.11
C VAL A 173 37.95 17.37 12.24
N ASN A 174 37.81 16.04 12.34
CA ASN A 174 38.94 15.13 12.41
C ASN A 174 39.54 14.78 11.03
N GLN A 175 38.95 15.26 9.93
CA GLN A 175 39.35 14.96 8.54
C GLN A 175 39.51 13.46 8.27
N TRP A 176 38.53 12.66 8.68
CA TRP A 176 38.54 11.23 8.42
C TRP A 176 38.32 10.92 6.94
N ASP A 177 39.12 10.00 6.40
CA ASP A 177 38.85 9.37 5.10
C ASP A 177 37.73 8.33 5.20
N SER A 178 37.23 7.84 4.06
CA SER A 178 36.10 6.91 4.02
C SER A 178 36.34 5.63 4.82
N GLN A 179 37.58 5.14 4.82
CA GLN A 179 37.97 3.93 5.56
C GLN A 179 37.99 4.17 7.07
N THR A 180 38.52 5.31 7.52
CA THR A 180 38.52 5.71 8.93
C THR A 180 37.10 5.99 9.41
N LYS A 181 36.25 6.61 8.58
CA LYS A 181 34.83 6.80 8.89
C LYS A 181 34.14 5.46 9.14
N ALA A 182 34.33 4.47 8.27
CA ALA A 182 33.74 3.15 8.44
C ALA A 182 34.22 2.45 9.72
N CYS A 183 35.53 2.45 9.97
CA CYS A 183 36.12 1.87 11.18
C CYS A 183 35.61 2.54 12.46
N GLN A 184 35.57 3.87 12.49
CA GLN A 184 35.10 4.62 13.65
C GLN A 184 33.60 4.46 13.87
N LEU A 185 32.81 4.42 12.78
CA LEU A 185 31.39 4.14 12.86
C LEU A 185 31.15 2.74 13.45
N ALA A 186 31.76 1.70 12.89
CA ALA A 186 31.65 0.33 13.40
C ALA A 186 32.10 0.22 14.87
N ALA A 187 33.21 0.89 15.24
CA ALA A 187 33.73 0.89 16.60
C ALA A 187 32.86 1.68 17.60
N SER A 188 32.02 2.59 17.13
CA SER A 188 31.12 3.39 17.95
C SER A 188 29.78 2.71 18.27
N LEU A 189 29.41 1.66 17.52
CA LEU A 189 28.16 0.92 17.71
C LEU A 189 28.20 0.09 18.99
N ARG A 190 27.11 0.10 19.75
CA ARG A 190 26.91 -0.65 21.00
C ARG A 190 25.51 -1.26 21.04
N ALA A 191 25.32 -2.26 21.90
CA ALA A 191 24.04 -2.91 22.15
C ALA A 191 23.30 -3.28 20.84
N ASP A 192 22.02 -2.95 20.72
CA ASP A 192 21.19 -3.27 19.57
C ASP A 192 21.79 -2.75 18.25
N ALA A 193 22.48 -1.62 18.26
CA ALA A 193 23.12 -1.08 17.06
C ALA A 193 24.32 -1.92 16.59
N ALA A 194 25.02 -2.62 17.48
CA ALA A 194 26.14 -3.48 17.13
C ALA A 194 25.70 -4.75 16.37
N ASP A 195 24.45 -5.20 16.53
CA ASP A 195 23.92 -6.36 15.79
C ASP A 195 23.94 -6.15 14.28
N ILE A 196 23.91 -4.91 13.80
CA ILE A 196 24.00 -4.60 12.37
C ILE A 196 25.30 -5.15 11.77
N LEU A 197 26.38 -5.18 12.54
CA LEU A 197 27.66 -5.74 12.09
C LEU A 197 27.57 -7.25 11.84
N GLN A 198 26.67 -7.96 12.52
CA GLN A 198 26.42 -9.38 12.25
C GLN A 198 25.55 -9.59 11.00
N THR A 199 24.61 -8.68 10.73
CA THR A 199 23.72 -8.77 9.56
C THR A 199 24.40 -8.44 8.24
N LEU A 200 25.52 -7.71 8.27
CA LEU A 200 26.26 -7.31 7.06
C LEU A 200 27.36 -8.33 6.67
N PRO A 201 27.56 -8.57 5.36
CA PRO A 201 28.70 -9.34 4.84
C PRO A 201 30.05 -8.73 5.23
N GLU A 202 31.07 -9.55 5.46
CA GLU A 202 32.41 -9.08 5.87
C GLU A 202 33.03 -8.04 4.93
N THR A 203 32.78 -8.17 3.63
CA THR A 203 33.25 -7.24 2.60
C THR A 203 32.62 -5.84 2.70
N GLN A 204 31.47 -5.72 3.37
CA GLN A 204 30.70 -4.47 3.50
C GLN A 204 30.76 -3.86 4.91
N ARG A 205 31.36 -4.55 5.89
CA ARG A 205 31.51 -4.05 7.28
C ARG A 205 32.49 -2.89 7.41
N LEU A 206 33.32 -2.68 6.39
CA LEU A 206 34.28 -1.57 6.31
C LEU A 206 33.90 -0.56 5.21
N ASP A 207 32.70 -0.70 4.66
CA ASP A 207 32.12 0.27 3.74
C ASP A 207 31.18 1.20 4.51
N ILE A 208 31.49 2.51 4.45
CA ILE A 208 30.74 3.54 5.16
C ILE A 208 29.30 3.63 4.63
N ASP A 209 29.10 3.48 3.32
CA ASP A 209 27.78 3.61 2.71
C ASP A 209 26.89 2.41 3.06
N ALA A 210 27.44 1.20 3.04
CA ALA A 210 26.73 0.01 3.49
C ALA A 210 26.34 0.06 4.97
N LEU A 211 27.25 0.51 5.85
CA LEU A 211 26.97 0.68 7.28
C LEU A 211 25.88 1.73 7.53
N VAL A 212 25.99 2.90 6.90
CA VAL A 212 25.00 3.97 7.02
C VAL A 212 23.65 3.51 6.50
N ASN A 213 23.59 2.81 5.36
CA ASN A 213 22.33 2.30 4.80
C ASN A 213 21.68 1.25 5.69
N ALA A 214 22.46 0.34 6.29
CA ALA A 214 21.93 -0.65 7.21
C ALA A 214 21.40 -0.02 8.51
N LEU A 215 22.11 0.98 9.04
CA LEU A 215 21.66 1.78 10.19
C LEU A 215 20.41 2.61 9.86
N GLU A 216 20.34 3.19 8.66
CA GLU A 216 19.18 3.93 8.16
C GLU A 216 17.97 3.00 7.96
N LEU A 217 18.19 1.77 7.47
CA LEU A 217 17.11 0.80 7.27
C LEU A 217 16.53 0.30 8.60
N ARG A 218 17.36 0.16 9.63
CA ARG A 218 16.92 -0.41 10.92
C ARG A 218 16.50 0.65 11.95
N PHE A 219 17.16 1.81 11.94
CA PHE A 219 16.96 2.88 12.93
C PHE A 219 16.61 4.23 12.29
N GLY A 220 16.52 4.33 10.96
CA GLY A 220 16.16 5.57 10.28
C GLY A 220 14.71 5.98 10.53
N GLU A 221 14.42 7.25 10.23
CA GLU A 221 13.15 7.89 10.53
C GLU A 221 11.95 7.19 9.88
N LYS A 222 12.15 6.48 8.77
CA LYS A 222 11.06 5.73 8.12
C LYS A 222 10.55 4.59 9.00
N CYS A 223 11.44 3.82 9.61
CA CYS A 223 11.05 2.76 10.55
C CYS A 223 10.47 3.35 11.84
N VAL A 224 11.00 4.48 12.34
CA VAL A 224 10.43 5.17 13.51
C VAL A 224 9.04 5.73 13.20
N LYS A 225 8.82 6.34 12.03
CA LYS A 225 7.51 6.82 11.57
C LYS A 225 6.53 5.65 11.37
N ASP A 226 6.96 4.54 10.76
CA ASP A 226 6.11 3.36 10.53
C ASP A 226 5.75 2.66 11.84
N TYR A 227 6.70 2.49 12.75
CA TYR A 227 6.46 1.95 14.09
C TYR A 227 5.60 2.89 14.94
N SER A 228 5.87 4.18 14.94
CA SER A 228 5.05 5.18 15.67
C SER A 228 3.64 5.27 15.09
N ARG A 229 3.48 5.10 13.77
CA ARG A 229 2.17 5.02 13.12
C ARG A 229 1.40 3.77 13.57
N LEU A 230 2.08 2.63 13.69
CA LEU A 230 1.48 1.41 14.21
C LEU A 230 1.12 1.55 15.70
N GLN A 231 1.99 2.15 16.50
CA GLN A 231 1.73 2.43 17.92
C GLN A 231 0.55 3.38 18.10
N LEU A 232 0.48 4.47 17.33
CA LEU A 232 -0.61 5.44 17.38
C LEU A 232 -1.96 4.79 17.01
N LYS A 233 -1.99 3.93 15.99
CA LYS A 233 -3.20 3.18 15.60
C LYS A 233 -3.65 2.15 16.63
N SER A 234 -2.71 1.51 17.32
CA SER A 234 -3.00 0.47 18.32
C SER A 234 -3.08 1.03 19.75
N ARG A 235 -3.01 2.35 19.91
CA ARG A 235 -2.98 2.98 21.23
C ARG A 235 -4.35 2.91 21.90
N GLN A 236 -4.36 2.37 23.11
CA GLN A 236 -5.53 2.26 23.97
C GLN A 236 -5.13 2.57 25.42
N GLN A 237 -6.02 3.18 26.20
CA GLN A 237 -5.79 3.52 27.59
C GLN A 237 -5.53 2.25 28.42
N LYS A 238 -4.44 2.22 29.17
CA LYS A 238 -4.13 1.11 30.12
C LYS A 238 -4.97 1.23 31.39
N VAL A 239 -5.06 0.14 32.16
CA VAL A 239 -5.91 0.06 33.37
C VAL A 239 -5.44 1.04 34.44
N SER A 240 -4.12 1.23 34.50
CA SER A 240 -3.44 2.09 35.46
C SER A 240 -3.09 3.47 34.92
N GLU A 241 -3.53 3.80 33.70
CA GLU A 241 -3.11 5.01 33.00
C GLU A 241 -4.21 6.07 33.03
N THR A 242 -3.80 7.29 33.36
CA THR A 242 -4.67 8.46 33.37
C THR A 242 -4.95 8.96 31.95
N LEU A 243 -6.05 9.71 31.79
CA LEU A 243 -6.37 10.34 30.51
C LEU A 243 -5.29 11.34 30.06
N GLN A 244 -4.63 12.01 31.00
CA GLN A 244 -3.56 12.96 30.69
C GLN A 244 -2.28 12.27 30.18
N GLU A 245 -1.92 11.12 30.75
CA GLU A 245 -0.80 10.30 30.27
C GLU A 245 -1.06 9.76 28.87
N LEU A 246 -2.30 9.30 28.62
CA LEU A 246 -2.72 8.89 27.28
C LEU A 246 -2.65 10.07 26.28
N ALA A 247 -3.18 11.24 26.64
CA ALA A 247 -3.16 12.43 25.78
C ALA A 247 -1.73 12.86 25.43
N THR A 248 -0.85 12.90 26.44
CA THR A 248 0.57 13.28 26.27
C THR A 248 1.29 12.31 25.33
N ASP A 249 1.05 11.01 25.47
CA ASP A 249 1.68 10.01 24.61
C ASP A 249 1.12 10.02 23.18
N VAL A 250 -0.20 10.22 23.03
CA VAL A 250 -0.85 10.40 21.71
C VAL A 250 -0.36 11.67 21.01
N GLU A 251 -0.20 12.79 21.72
CA GLU A 251 0.34 14.04 21.20
C GLU A 251 1.80 13.84 20.73
N ARG A 252 2.64 13.23 21.57
CA ARG A 252 4.02 12.88 21.21
C ARG A 252 4.10 12.00 19.96
N LEU A 253 3.31 10.93 19.89
CA LEU A 253 3.26 10.03 18.73
C LEU A 253 2.75 10.76 17.48
N SER A 254 1.77 11.65 17.63
CA SER A 254 1.23 12.44 16.52
C SER A 254 2.25 13.45 15.98
N HIS A 255 3.08 14.04 16.83
CA HIS A 255 4.21 14.89 16.39
C HIS A 255 5.25 14.11 15.58
N LEU A 256 5.50 12.85 15.93
CA LEU A 256 6.44 11.99 15.22
C LEU A 256 5.89 11.50 13.87
N VAL A 257 4.61 11.14 13.81
CA VAL A 257 3.97 10.59 12.59
C VAL A 257 3.58 11.69 11.60
N PHE A 258 3.13 12.84 12.10
CA PHE A 258 2.61 13.96 11.30
C PHE A 258 3.52 15.19 11.37
N SER A 259 4.85 14.98 11.41
CA SER A 259 5.85 16.05 11.40
C SER A 259 5.67 17.02 10.22
N ASP A 260 5.19 16.49 9.11
CA ASP A 260 5.10 17.15 7.80
C ASP A 260 3.73 17.84 7.59
N CYS A 261 2.82 17.74 8.56
CA CYS A 261 1.49 18.34 8.49
C CYS A 261 1.42 19.68 9.25
N PRO A 262 0.58 20.63 8.81
CA PRO A 262 0.25 21.83 9.59
C PRO A 262 -0.22 21.46 11.00
N THR A 263 0.07 22.33 11.97
CA THR A 263 -0.22 22.11 13.39
C THR A 263 -1.70 21.80 13.61
N GLU A 264 -2.58 22.53 12.93
CA GLU A 264 -4.03 22.39 13.04
C GLU A 264 -4.51 21.01 12.60
N VAL A 265 -3.95 20.48 11.51
CA VAL A 265 -4.31 19.14 11.00
C VAL A 265 -3.80 18.05 11.95
N ARG A 266 -2.60 18.25 12.49
CA ARG A 266 -1.99 17.31 13.45
C ARG A 266 -2.75 17.27 14.76
N GLU A 267 -3.24 18.39 15.27
CA GLU A 267 -4.05 18.46 16.48
C GLU A 267 -5.39 17.73 16.31
N VAL A 268 -6.08 17.92 15.18
CA VAL A 268 -7.31 17.19 14.86
C VAL A 268 -7.08 15.69 14.79
N LEU A 269 -6.00 15.25 14.13
CA LEU A 269 -5.67 13.83 14.04
C LEU A 269 -5.27 13.24 15.41
N ALA A 270 -4.53 13.99 16.22
CA ALA A 270 -4.15 13.58 17.56
C ALA A 270 -5.38 13.43 18.47
N LEU A 271 -6.32 14.38 18.40
CA LEU A 271 -7.61 14.32 19.08
C LEU A 271 -8.41 13.09 18.70
N GLN A 272 -8.50 12.78 17.40
CA GLN A 272 -9.23 11.61 16.92
C GLN A 272 -8.65 10.31 17.50
N HIS A 273 -7.32 10.15 17.47
CA HIS A 273 -6.66 8.96 18.04
C HIS A 273 -6.76 8.92 19.57
N PHE A 274 -6.79 10.06 20.25
CA PHE A 274 -6.99 10.12 21.69
C PHE A 274 -8.39 9.62 22.06
N VAL A 275 -9.43 10.15 21.43
CA VAL A 275 -10.83 9.76 21.66
C VAL A 275 -11.04 8.27 21.37
N ASP A 276 -10.48 7.77 20.27
CA ASP A 276 -10.55 6.34 19.92
C ASP A 276 -9.73 5.45 20.87
N GLY A 277 -8.74 6.01 21.54
CA GLY A 277 -7.91 5.34 22.55
C GLY A 277 -8.51 5.30 23.96
N VAL A 278 -9.57 6.06 24.25
CA VAL A 278 -10.22 6.07 25.57
C VAL A 278 -10.95 4.75 25.82
N ARG A 279 -10.67 4.13 26.97
CA ARG A 279 -11.25 2.83 27.33
C ARG A 279 -12.71 2.91 27.75
N ASP A 280 -13.07 3.96 28.47
CA ASP A 280 -14.42 4.13 29.00
C ASP A 280 -15.37 4.60 27.89
N PRO A 281 -16.39 3.80 27.52
CA PRO A 281 -17.28 4.11 26.40
C PRO A 281 -18.19 5.32 26.68
N GLU A 282 -18.47 5.64 27.95
CA GLU A 282 -19.26 6.82 28.32
C GLU A 282 -18.42 8.08 28.19
N ILE A 283 -17.16 8.05 28.64
CA ILE A 283 -16.20 9.14 28.47
C ILE A 283 -15.90 9.35 26.98
N GLN A 284 -15.67 8.29 26.22
CA GLN A 284 -15.44 8.36 24.78
C GLN A 284 -16.63 9.01 24.05
N LYS A 285 -17.87 8.62 24.40
CA LYS A 285 -19.08 9.21 23.81
C LYS A 285 -19.24 10.69 24.19
N ALA A 286 -18.96 11.05 25.44
CA ALA A 286 -19.00 12.43 25.89
C ALA A 286 -17.98 13.31 25.14
N LEU A 287 -16.75 12.82 24.95
CA LEU A 287 -15.70 13.52 24.20
C LEU A 287 -16.06 13.71 22.72
N ARG A 288 -16.68 12.71 22.08
CA ARG A 288 -17.16 12.82 20.69
C ARG A 288 -18.28 13.85 20.52
N MET A 289 -19.07 14.09 21.57
CA MET A 289 -20.15 15.08 21.57
C MET A 289 -19.68 16.50 21.89
N ALA A 290 -18.49 16.64 22.51
CA ALA A 290 -18.00 17.92 23.05
C ALA A 290 -17.33 18.84 22.02
N ASP A 291 -17.19 18.45 20.75
CA ASP A 291 -16.54 19.21 19.67
C ASP A 291 -15.21 19.87 20.09
N LEU A 292 -14.31 19.05 20.66
CA LEU A 292 -13.02 19.51 21.16
C LEU A 292 -12.10 19.90 19.99
N LYS A 293 -11.54 21.13 20.05
CA LYS A 293 -10.67 21.69 19.01
C LYS A 293 -9.19 21.38 19.21
N ASP A 294 -8.76 21.12 20.45
CA ASP A 294 -7.42 20.69 20.79
C ASP A 294 -7.38 19.71 21.97
N LEU A 295 -6.24 19.01 22.14
CA LEU A 295 -5.97 18.11 23.27
C LEU A 295 -5.68 18.86 24.58
N LYS A 296 -5.52 20.18 24.51
CA LYS A 296 -5.28 21.03 25.68
C LYS A 296 -6.59 21.35 26.40
N GLY A 297 -7.73 21.21 25.72
CA GLY A 297 -9.06 21.39 26.29
C GLY A 297 -9.34 22.84 26.69
N PRO A 298 -10.63 23.19 26.90
CA PRO A 298 -11.02 24.52 27.37
C PRO A 298 -10.31 24.95 28.66
#